data_AF-A0A410DMP9-F1
#
_entry.id   AF-A0A410DMP9-F1
#
_cell.length_a   1.000
_cell.length_b   1.000
_cell.length_c   1.000
_cell.angle_alpha   90.00
_cell.angle_beta   90.00
_cell.angle_gamma   90.00
#
_symmetry.space_group_name_H-M   'P 1'
#
loop_
_entity.id
_entity.type
_entity.pdbx_description
1 polymer ?
#
loop_
_entity_poly.entity_id
_entity_poly.type
_entity_poly.pdbx_seq_one_letter_code
_entity_poly.pdbx_strand_id
1 'polypeptide(L)'
;MKKILFLIIALLLFNISGCSNNGLNTIKKDASDKIQNISDKENKNVLMVKNGHPTDYPKSPYGTSFEKFFASPTWKYFKSDDGKDIVEFTGNCTYQNVEVKARMQFILDVKSGTFEAGALSFNDVPQSQLITAALLSKVFEESTSQKTTTTANENSNKTNNTNDTKEGFYGQWVISKLVTNSAVGSYSDDDINKIIGNTLIFSKDQSSSFGDDISDMNDTIRNPIYKSSVISNKDFQINYNIPFDKLGVKGTSITEITVLNSNNTCSCTFYIKDNDTLILYGGGSFFELHKK
;
A
#
# COMPACT_ATOMS: atom_id res chain seq x y z
N MET A 1 -17.30 28.83 33.96
CA MET A 1 -16.18 29.57 33.31
C MET A 1 -15.30 28.57 32.58
N LYS A 2 -14.99 28.88 31.31
CA LYS A 2 -14.01 28.26 30.39
C LYS A 2 -12.98 27.34 31.07
N LYS A 3 -12.68 26.14 30.55
CA LYS A 3 -11.83 25.97 29.35
C LYS A 3 -12.34 24.86 28.43
N ILE A 4 -12.77 25.26 27.24
CA ILE A 4 -12.84 24.40 26.06
C ILE A 4 -11.39 24.12 25.66
N LEU A 5 -10.94 22.87 25.81
CA LEU A 5 -9.70 22.39 25.20
C LEU A 5 -10.10 21.78 23.86
N PHE A 6 -9.95 22.56 22.78
CA PHE A 6 -9.97 22.04 21.42
C PHE A 6 -8.81 21.07 21.28
N LEU A 7 -9.08 19.76 21.36
CA LEU A 7 -8.15 18.77 20.84
C LEU A 7 -8.37 18.74 19.32
N ILE A 8 -7.56 19.52 18.62
CA ILE A 8 -7.46 19.51 17.16
C ILE A 8 -6.85 18.15 16.83
N ILE A 9 -7.70 17.16 16.54
CA ILE A 9 -7.28 15.93 15.87
C ILE A 9 -6.95 16.38 14.45
N ALA A 10 -5.70 16.79 14.24
CA ALA A 10 -5.14 16.95 12.92
C ALA A 10 -5.17 15.55 12.30
N LEU A 11 -6.17 15.34 11.44
CA LEU A 11 -6.08 14.38 10.35
C LEU A 11 -4.69 14.58 9.75
N LEU A 12 -3.76 13.67 10.03
CA LEU A 12 -2.44 13.64 9.40
C LEU A 12 -2.68 13.25 7.94
N LEU A 13 -3.19 14.22 7.18
CA LEU A 13 -3.20 14.22 5.74
C LEU A 13 -1.74 14.02 5.37
N PHE A 14 -1.43 12.86 4.79
CA PHE A 14 -0.18 12.66 4.09
C PHE A 14 -0.18 13.64 2.91
N ASN A 15 0.22 14.88 3.17
CA ASN A 15 0.35 15.95 2.19
C ASN A 15 1.59 15.62 1.36
N ILE A 16 1.43 14.64 0.47
CA ILE A 16 2.38 14.34 -0.59
C ILE A 16 1.89 15.12 -1.81
N SER A 17 2.72 16.00 -2.35
CA SER A 17 2.43 16.71 -3.59
C SER A 17 3.62 16.71 -4.53
N GLY A 18 3.34 16.74 -5.82
CA GLY A 18 4.35 16.86 -6.85
C GLY A 18 5.09 18.20 -6.77
N CYS A 19 6.39 18.16 -7.04
CA CYS A 19 7.17 19.37 -7.25
C CYS A 19 7.19 19.63 -8.77
N SER A 20 6.33 20.53 -9.26
CA SER A 20 6.40 20.92 -10.67
C SER A 20 7.69 21.71 -10.93
N ASN A 21 8.39 21.38 -12.01
CA ASN A 21 9.75 21.87 -12.28
C ASN A 21 9.81 23.39 -12.36
N ASN A 22 10.57 24.01 -11.46
CA ASN A 22 11.27 25.26 -11.70
C ASN A 22 12.71 25.13 -11.18
N GLY A 23 13.65 24.98 -12.13
CA GLY A 23 15.03 25.44 -12.04
C GLY A 23 15.87 25.12 -10.79
N LEU A 24 16.79 24.17 -10.98
CA LEU A 24 18.22 24.28 -10.63
C LEU A 24 18.55 24.88 -9.24
N ASN A 25 18.75 24.01 -8.23
CA ASN A 25 19.89 24.10 -7.29
C ASN A 25 19.91 22.97 -6.24
N THR A 26 20.56 21.84 -6.56
CA THR A 26 21.13 20.90 -5.56
C THR A 26 22.36 20.19 -6.15
N ILE A 27 23.39 20.97 -6.49
CA ILE A 27 24.64 20.42 -7.04
C ILE A 27 25.50 19.92 -5.88
N LYS A 28 25.51 18.60 -5.66
CA LYS A 28 26.71 17.79 -5.31
C LYS A 28 26.40 16.30 -5.10
N LYS A 29 25.19 15.90 -4.65
CA LYS A 29 24.77 14.48 -4.59
C LYS A 29 24.02 14.00 -5.84
N ASP A 30 23.46 14.94 -6.61
CA ASP A 30 22.68 14.61 -7.82
C ASP A 30 23.52 14.40 -9.09
N ALA A 31 24.83 14.70 -9.05
CA ALA A 31 25.68 14.59 -10.22
C ALA A 31 25.89 13.13 -10.66
N SER A 32 26.08 12.20 -9.72
CA SER A 32 26.24 10.76 -10.01
C SER A 32 24.94 10.14 -10.54
N ASP A 33 23.80 10.47 -9.91
CA ASP A 33 22.48 9.97 -10.34
C ASP A 33 22.14 10.47 -11.75
N LYS A 34 22.47 11.72 -12.08
CA LYS A 34 22.28 12.30 -13.41
C LYS A 34 23.17 11.66 -14.48
N ILE A 35 24.44 11.38 -14.18
CA ILE A 35 25.37 10.73 -15.13
C ILE A 35 24.89 9.30 -15.43
N GLN A 36 24.53 8.53 -14.41
CA GLN A 36 24.08 7.16 -14.59
C GLN A 36 22.73 7.09 -15.33
N ASN A 37 21.82 8.02 -15.04
CA ASN A 37 20.55 8.16 -15.75
C ASN A 37 20.71 8.38 -17.27
N ILE A 38 21.74 9.13 -17.69
CA ILE A 38 22.02 9.32 -19.12
C ILE A 38 22.45 7.98 -19.75
N SER A 39 23.30 7.21 -19.06
CA SER A 39 23.76 5.90 -19.54
C SER A 39 22.63 4.87 -19.61
N ASP A 40 21.71 4.89 -18.65
CA ASP A 40 20.65 3.88 -18.52
C ASP A 40 19.33 4.29 -19.16
N LYS A 41 19.25 5.45 -19.81
CA LYS A 41 18.02 5.96 -20.44
C LYS A 41 17.40 4.96 -21.43
N GLU A 42 18.24 4.27 -22.19
CA GLU A 42 17.83 3.27 -23.20
C GLU A 42 17.99 1.82 -22.68
N ASN A 43 18.30 1.64 -21.39
CA ASN A 43 18.45 0.31 -20.79
C ASN A 43 17.10 -0.43 -20.83
N LYS A 44 17.08 -1.63 -21.42
CA LYS A 44 15.85 -2.44 -21.58
C LYS A 44 15.09 -2.67 -20.27
N ASN A 45 15.79 -2.81 -19.15
CA ASN A 45 15.18 -3.04 -17.85
C ASN A 45 14.55 -1.76 -17.29
N VAL A 46 15.20 -0.61 -17.50
CA VAL A 46 14.62 0.70 -17.18
C VAL A 46 13.39 0.95 -18.04
N LEU A 47 13.46 0.70 -19.34
CA LEU A 47 12.32 0.86 -20.26
C LEU A 47 11.15 -0.05 -19.89
N MET A 48 11.42 -1.27 -19.43
CA MET A 48 10.38 -2.20 -18.95
C MET A 48 9.59 -1.59 -17.79
N VAL A 49 10.27 -1.00 -16.80
CA VAL A 49 9.57 -0.34 -15.67
C VAL A 49 8.87 0.94 -16.14
N LYS A 50 9.54 1.80 -16.91
CA LYS A 50 8.95 3.06 -17.39
C LYS A 50 7.68 2.85 -18.22
N ASN A 51 7.65 1.81 -19.06
CA ASN A 51 6.51 1.49 -19.93
C ASN A 51 5.45 0.63 -19.23
N GLY A 52 5.80 -0.04 -18.14
CA GLY A 52 4.84 -0.78 -17.32
C GLY A 52 3.86 0.15 -16.59
N HIS A 53 2.79 -0.43 -16.07
CA HIS A 53 1.73 0.30 -15.39
C HIS A 53 1.17 -0.53 -14.22
N PRO A 54 0.58 0.09 -13.19
CA PRO A 54 -0.23 -0.63 -12.21
C PRO A 54 -1.47 -1.24 -12.85
N THR A 55 -1.97 -2.33 -12.30
CA THR A 55 -3.24 -2.96 -12.73
C THR A 55 -4.41 -1.99 -12.69
N ASP A 56 -4.48 -1.18 -11.63
CA ASP A 56 -5.56 -0.21 -11.41
C ASP A 56 -5.47 1.02 -12.33
N TYR A 57 -4.29 1.26 -12.94
CA TYR A 57 -4.04 2.41 -13.81
C TYR A 57 -3.44 1.97 -15.17
N PRO A 58 -4.17 1.17 -15.97
CA PRO A 58 -3.61 0.52 -17.16
C PRO A 58 -3.21 1.48 -18.29
N LYS A 59 -3.62 2.75 -18.19
CA LYS A 59 -3.30 3.81 -19.16
C LYS A 59 -2.25 4.79 -18.64
N SER A 60 -1.69 4.55 -17.46
CA SER A 60 -0.74 5.45 -16.81
C SER A 60 0.60 4.74 -16.57
N PRO A 61 1.50 4.74 -17.58
CA PRO A 61 2.82 4.16 -17.42
C PRO A 61 3.60 4.85 -16.31
N TYR A 62 4.40 4.09 -15.55
CA TYR A 62 5.23 4.62 -14.46
C TYR A 62 6.10 5.79 -14.93
N GLY A 63 6.75 5.68 -16.09
CA GLY A 63 7.62 6.71 -16.62
C GLY A 63 6.91 8.05 -16.78
N THR A 64 5.78 8.07 -17.48
CA THR A 64 4.99 9.29 -17.74
C THR A 64 4.40 9.86 -16.45
N SER A 65 3.87 9.01 -15.57
CA SER A 65 3.25 9.48 -14.31
C SER A 65 4.30 10.05 -13.35
N PHE A 66 5.46 9.41 -13.25
CA PHE A 66 6.55 9.87 -12.39
C PHE A 66 7.18 11.16 -12.92
N GLU A 67 7.31 11.31 -14.25
CA GLU A 67 7.80 12.55 -14.87
C GLU A 67 6.87 13.75 -14.63
N LYS A 68 5.56 13.50 -14.52
CA LYS A 68 4.58 14.56 -14.18
C LYS A 68 4.65 14.95 -12.71
N PHE A 69 4.81 13.97 -11.82
CA PHE A 69 4.70 14.17 -10.38
C PHE A 69 6.01 14.69 -9.75
N PHE A 70 7.15 14.07 -10.07
CA PHE A 70 8.42 14.35 -9.42
C PHE A 70 9.25 15.37 -10.18
N ALA A 71 9.93 16.26 -9.45
CA ALA A 71 10.97 17.09 -10.02
C ALA A 71 12.27 16.30 -10.20
N SER A 72 13.01 16.60 -11.28
CA SER A 72 14.30 15.97 -11.61
C SER A 72 14.30 14.42 -11.58
N PRO A 73 13.36 13.74 -12.27
CA PRO A 73 13.27 12.28 -12.27
C PRO A 73 14.53 11.65 -12.90
N THR A 74 15.06 10.62 -12.26
CA THR A 74 16.18 9.81 -12.76
C THR A 74 15.88 8.33 -12.59
N TRP A 75 16.37 7.49 -13.50
CA TRP A 75 16.25 6.05 -13.46
C TRP A 75 17.61 5.41 -13.66
N LYS A 76 17.94 4.39 -12.88
CA LYS A 76 19.15 3.58 -13.09
C LYS A 76 18.84 2.10 -12.93
N TYR A 77 19.57 1.26 -13.64
CA TYR A 77 19.51 -0.18 -13.44
C TYR A 77 20.80 -0.67 -12.80
N PHE A 78 20.68 -1.63 -11.88
CA PHE A 78 21.83 -2.33 -11.32
C PHE A 78 21.42 -3.72 -10.82
N LYS A 79 22.40 -4.58 -10.58
CA LYS A 79 22.20 -5.80 -9.80
C LYS A 79 22.53 -5.52 -8.34
N SER A 80 21.63 -5.85 -7.43
CA SER A 80 21.87 -5.74 -5.99
C SER A 80 22.92 -6.76 -5.53
N ASP A 81 23.41 -6.60 -4.29
CA ASP A 81 24.38 -7.50 -3.67
C ASP A 81 23.85 -8.95 -3.54
N ASP A 82 22.53 -9.12 -3.42
CA ASP A 82 21.84 -10.42 -3.43
C ASP A 82 21.48 -10.91 -4.85
N GLY A 83 22.00 -10.26 -5.88
CA GLY A 83 21.91 -10.68 -7.29
C GLY A 83 20.58 -10.36 -7.99
N LYS A 84 19.67 -9.62 -7.34
CA LYS A 84 18.39 -9.22 -7.94
C LYS A 84 18.58 -8.12 -8.96
N ASP A 85 17.73 -8.13 -9.99
CA ASP A 85 17.67 -7.07 -11.00
C ASP A 85 16.83 -5.92 -10.46
N ILE A 86 17.45 -4.75 -10.25
CA ILE A 86 16.81 -3.58 -9.66
C ILE A 86 16.81 -2.43 -10.64
N VAL A 87 15.65 -1.78 -10.77
CA VAL A 87 15.55 -0.44 -11.34
C VAL A 87 15.26 0.52 -10.20
N GLU A 88 16.12 1.51 -10.00
CA GLU A 88 15.92 2.54 -8.98
C GLU A 88 15.55 3.86 -9.64
N PHE A 89 14.46 4.42 -9.17
CA PHE A 89 13.99 5.76 -9.46
C PHE A 89 14.44 6.73 -8.37
N THR A 90 14.84 7.96 -8.75
CA THR A 90 14.87 9.09 -7.82
C THR A 90 14.17 10.32 -8.39
N GLY A 91 13.58 11.12 -7.51
CA GLY A 91 12.96 12.41 -7.86
C GLY A 91 12.55 13.17 -6.61
N ASN A 92 12.38 14.48 -6.73
CA ASN A 92 11.98 15.34 -5.61
C ASN A 92 10.45 15.50 -5.57
N CYS A 93 9.89 15.42 -4.37
CA CYS A 93 8.48 15.73 -4.10
C CYS A 93 8.36 16.45 -2.75
N THR A 94 7.17 16.95 -2.44
CA THR A 94 6.88 17.49 -1.11
C THR A 94 6.19 16.42 -0.27
N TYR A 95 6.63 16.20 0.96
CA TYR A 95 6.01 15.33 1.96
C TYR A 95 5.82 16.09 3.27
N GLN A 96 4.58 16.17 3.77
CA GLN A 96 4.25 16.96 4.98
C GLN A 96 4.75 18.41 4.90
N ASN A 97 4.63 19.04 3.72
CA ASN A 97 5.12 20.39 3.42
C ASN A 97 6.65 20.56 3.45
N VAL A 98 7.41 19.47 3.43
CA VAL A 98 8.88 19.47 3.34
C VAL A 98 9.31 18.87 2.02
N GLU A 99 10.24 19.53 1.32
CA GLU A 99 10.84 18.95 0.11
C GLU A 99 11.73 17.75 0.48
N VAL A 100 11.50 16.62 -0.17
CA VAL A 100 12.22 15.38 0.05
C VAL A 100 12.64 14.77 -1.29
N LYS A 101 13.80 14.10 -1.30
CA LYS A 101 14.20 13.25 -2.42
C LYS A 101 13.65 11.84 -2.19
N ALA A 102 12.69 11.44 -3.01
CA ALA A 102 12.18 10.08 -3.06
C ALA A 102 13.17 9.19 -3.81
N ARG A 103 13.47 8.02 -3.24
CA ARG A 103 14.20 6.93 -3.90
C ARG A 103 13.36 5.67 -3.81
N MET A 104 12.88 5.20 -4.96
CA MET A 104 12.01 4.03 -5.09
C MET A 104 12.75 2.95 -5.86
N GLN A 105 12.73 1.72 -5.36
CA GLN A 105 13.30 0.57 -6.05
C GLN A 105 12.19 -0.30 -6.63
N PHE A 106 12.41 -0.81 -7.84
CA PHE A 106 11.57 -1.80 -8.49
C PHE A 106 12.39 -3.08 -8.62
N ILE A 107 11.82 -4.19 -8.16
CA ILE A 107 12.45 -5.51 -8.22
C ILE A 107 11.90 -6.20 -9.47
N LEU A 108 12.79 -6.56 -10.39
CA LEU A 108 12.40 -7.13 -11.68
C LEU A 108 12.48 -8.66 -11.63
N ASP A 109 11.46 -9.30 -12.17
CA ASP A 109 11.56 -10.66 -12.70
C ASP A 109 11.76 -10.55 -14.22
N VAL A 110 13.03 -10.48 -14.63
CA VAL A 110 13.43 -10.36 -16.04
C VAL A 110 12.98 -11.56 -16.87
N LYS A 111 12.78 -12.74 -16.27
CA LYS A 111 12.36 -13.94 -17.00
C LYS A 111 10.87 -13.89 -17.32
N SER A 112 10.04 -13.49 -16.37
CA SER A 112 8.60 -13.35 -16.59
C SER A 112 8.21 -12.01 -17.22
N GLY A 113 9.13 -11.05 -17.28
CA GLY A 113 8.85 -9.71 -17.80
C GLY A 113 7.93 -8.92 -16.88
N THR A 114 7.97 -9.22 -15.57
CA THR A 114 7.17 -8.54 -14.54
C THR A 114 8.07 -7.82 -13.53
N PHE A 115 7.51 -6.89 -12.77
CA PHE A 115 8.22 -6.18 -11.70
C PHE A 115 7.26 -5.79 -10.58
N GLU A 116 7.81 -5.58 -9.39
CA GLU A 116 7.07 -5.08 -8.23
C GLU A 116 7.75 -3.84 -7.65
N ALA A 117 6.96 -2.96 -7.04
CA ALA A 117 7.50 -1.85 -6.27
C ALA A 117 8.08 -2.39 -4.96
N GLY A 118 9.35 -2.10 -4.72
CA GLY A 118 10.11 -2.50 -3.54
C GLY A 118 10.24 -1.36 -2.53
N ALA A 119 11.47 -1.10 -2.06
CA ALA A 119 11.74 -0.13 -1.02
C ALA A 119 11.56 1.33 -1.49
N LEU A 120 10.97 2.15 -0.62
CA LEU A 120 10.93 3.61 -0.73
C LEU A 120 11.80 4.22 0.38
N SER A 121 12.50 5.30 0.09
CA SER A 121 13.08 6.19 1.10
C SER A 121 12.86 7.65 0.76
N PHE A 122 12.78 8.50 1.78
CA PHE A 122 12.79 9.96 1.68
C PHE A 122 14.06 10.48 2.33
N ASN A 123 14.89 11.18 1.56
CA ASN A 123 16.21 11.64 2.00
C ASN A 123 17.05 10.50 2.60
N ASP A 124 17.00 9.33 1.95
CA ASP A 124 17.64 8.07 2.37
C ASP A 124 17.13 7.47 3.71
N VAL A 125 16.04 8.02 4.28
CA VAL A 125 15.31 7.41 5.40
C VAL A 125 14.25 6.45 4.85
N PRO A 126 14.34 5.13 5.13
CA PRO A 126 13.34 4.16 4.67
C PRO A 126 11.92 4.53 5.07
N GLN A 127 10.98 4.37 4.16
CA GLN A 127 9.56 4.63 4.36
C GLN A 127 8.79 3.32 4.48
N SER A 128 7.66 3.35 5.18
CA SER A 128 6.77 2.19 5.29
C SER A 128 6.03 1.95 3.97
N GLN A 129 5.55 0.71 3.78
CA GLN A 129 4.71 0.35 2.63
C GLN A 129 3.43 1.22 2.52
N LEU A 130 2.89 1.71 3.65
CA LEU A 130 1.75 2.62 3.63
C LEU A 130 2.11 3.96 2.96
N ILE A 131 3.29 4.50 3.23
CA ILE A 131 3.79 5.71 2.57
C ILE A 131 4.10 5.43 1.09
N THR A 132 4.65 4.26 0.78
CA THR A 132 4.86 3.80 -0.60
C THR A 132 3.54 3.77 -1.37
N ALA A 133 2.52 3.12 -0.83
CA ALA A 133 1.20 3.01 -1.44
C ALA A 133 0.53 4.38 -1.58
N ALA A 134 0.60 5.23 -0.54
CA ALA A 134 0.05 6.59 -0.60
C ALA A 134 0.73 7.45 -1.66
N LEU A 135 2.07 7.38 -1.78
CA LEU A 135 2.83 8.06 -2.82
C LEU A 135 2.43 7.58 -4.22
N LEU A 136 2.37 6.27 -4.45
CA LEU A 136 1.97 5.71 -5.75
C LEU A 136 0.52 6.11 -6.09
N SER A 137 -0.41 6.02 -5.14
CA SER A 137 -1.79 6.49 -5.33
C SER A 137 -1.83 7.94 -5.80
N LYS A 138 -1.05 8.83 -5.15
CA LYS A 138 -0.98 10.25 -5.53
C LYS A 138 -0.39 10.47 -6.91
N VAL A 139 0.71 9.79 -7.23
CA VAL A 139 1.36 9.85 -8.54
C VAL A 139 0.37 9.47 -9.66
N PHE A 140 -0.40 8.41 -9.46
CA PHE A 140 -1.34 7.94 -10.47
C PHE A 140 -2.67 8.71 -10.49
N GLU A 141 -3.18 9.20 -9.36
CA GLU A 141 -4.31 10.13 -9.31
C GLU A 141 -4.04 11.37 -10.17
N GLU A 142 -2.89 12.03 -9.97
CA GLU A 142 -2.50 13.24 -10.71
C GLU A 142 -2.32 12.97 -12.21
N SER A 143 -1.92 11.75 -12.57
CA SER A 143 -1.79 11.34 -13.98
C SER A 143 -3.12 11.27 -14.74
N THR A 144 -4.24 11.06 -14.03
CA THR A 144 -5.60 10.95 -14.59
C THR A 144 -6.31 12.31 -14.70
N SER A 145 -5.84 13.31 -13.97
CA SER A 145 -6.44 14.65 -13.93
C SER A 145 -5.86 15.60 -15.00
N GLN A 146 -5.94 15.25 -16.29
CA GLN A 146 -6.01 16.29 -17.33
C GLN A 146 -6.60 15.83 -18.69
N LYS A 147 -7.81 16.38 -18.94
CA LYS A 147 -8.46 16.78 -20.21
C LYS A 147 -9.14 15.73 -21.09
N THR A 148 -10.36 15.34 -20.70
CA THR A 148 -11.50 15.30 -21.63
C THR A 148 -11.93 16.74 -21.94
N THR A 149 -11.62 17.22 -23.13
CA THR A 149 -12.48 18.20 -23.81
C THR A 149 -13.34 17.38 -24.77
N THR A 150 -14.54 17.02 -24.33
CA THR A 150 -15.55 16.44 -25.21
C THR A 150 -16.48 17.56 -25.64
N THR A 151 -16.34 18.00 -26.88
CA THR A 151 -17.53 18.42 -27.63
C THR A 151 -18.38 17.18 -27.79
N ALA A 152 -19.65 17.30 -27.40
CA ALA A 152 -20.65 16.25 -27.38
C ALA A 152 -20.62 15.36 -28.62
N ASN A 153 -20.60 14.04 -28.40
CA ASN A 153 -21.66 13.19 -28.90
C ASN A 153 -21.72 11.92 -28.05
N GLU A 154 -22.91 11.72 -27.49
CA GLU A 154 -23.32 10.51 -26.81
C GLU A 154 -23.19 9.32 -27.76
N ASN A 155 -22.51 8.28 -27.30
CA ASN A 155 -23.06 6.95 -27.45
C ASN A 155 -22.62 6.09 -26.27
N SER A 156 -23.61 5.81 -25.43
CA SER A 156 -23.59 4.89 -24.33
C SER A 156 -23.02 3.54 -24.78
N ASN A 157 -21.95 3.09 -24.13
CA ASN A 157 -21.78 1.68 -23.84
C ASN A 157 -21.26 1.53 -22.42
N LYS A 158 -22.24 1.47 -21.53
CA LYS A 158 -22.17 1.01 -20.15
C LYS A 158 -21.65 -0.43 -20.17
N THR A 159 -20.42 -0.65 -19.72
CA THR A 159 -19.99 -2.00 -19.31
C THR A 159 -19.97 -2.03 -17.80
N ASN A 160 -21.17 -2.25 -17.24
CA ASN A 160 -21.29 -2.88 -15.94
C ASN A 160 -20.64 -4.26 -16.03
N ASN A 161 -19.54 -4.46 -15.32
CA ASN A 161 -19.10 -5.81 -14.93
C ASN A 161 -19.23 -5.92 -13.41
N THR A 162 -20.49 -5.96 -12.94
CA THR A 162 -20.83 -6.67 -11.71
C THR A 162 -20.81 -8.16 -12.03
N ASN A 163 -19.63 -8.77 -11.97
CA ASN A 163 -19.55 -10.21 -11.72
C ASN A 163 -19.61 -10.37 -10.20
N ASP A 164 -20.78 -10.78 -9.70
CA ASP A 164 -21.01 -11.19 -8.31
C ASP A 164 -20.18 -12.45 -7.99
N THR A 165 -18.88 -12.27 -7.87
CA THR A 165 -17.97 -13.31 -7.43
C THR A 165 -17.92 -13.18 -5.92
N LYS A 166 -18.53 -14.14 -5.20
CA LYS A 166 -18.51 -14.17 -3.76
C LYS A 166 -17.08 -14.44 -3.30
N GLU A 167 -16.41 -13.43 -2.77
CA GLU A 167 -15.08 -13.56 -2.20
C GLU A 167 -15.07 -14.68 -1.15
N GLY A 168 -14.03 -15.53 -1.15
CA GLY A 168 -13.97 -16.72 -0.27
C GLY A 168 -14.03 -16.36 1.22
N PHE A 169 -13.57 -15.16 1.57
CA PHE A 169 -13.57 -14.62 2.92
C PHE A 169 -14.91 -14.00 3.35
N TYR A 170 -15.90 -13.88 2.47
CA TYR A 170 -17.23 -13.42 2.89
C TYR A 170 -17.91 -14.43 3.82
N GLY A 171 -18.42 -13.94 4.94
CA GLY A 171 -19.05 -14.77 5.97
C GLY A 171 -18.99 -14.14 7.36
N GLN A 172 -19.43 -14.94 8.33
CA GLN A 172 -19.25 -14.66 9.75
C GLN A 172 -18.04 -15.45 10.25
N TRP A 173 -17.20 -14.78 11.04
CA TRP A 173 -15.93 -15.32 11.50
C TRP A 173 -15.81 -15.11 13.00
N VAL A 174 -15.56 -16.16 13.75
CA VAL A 174 -15.35 -16.08 15.20
C VAL A 174 -13.86 -15.93 15.47
N ILE A 175 -13.48 -14.92 16.24
CA ILE A 175 -12.11 -14.75 16.73
C ILE A 175 -11.84 -15.87 17.75
N SER A 176 -11.06 -16.88 17.37
CA SER A 176 -10.94 -18.13 18.13
C SER A 176 -9.85 -18.08 19.18
N LYS A 177 -8.70 -17.49 18.86
CA LYS A 177 -7.55 -17.39 19.77
C LYS A 177 -6.58 -16.30 19.32
N LEU A 178 -5.78 -15.81 20.28
CA LEU A 178 -4.54 -15.13 19.98
C LEU A 178 -3.51 -16.12 19.42
N VAL A 179 -2.82 -15.73 18.35
CA VAL A 179 -1.78 -16.53 17.70
C VAL A 179 -0.41 -16.07 18.15
N THR A 180 -0.15 -14.77 18.03
CA THR A 180 1.10 -14.15 18.48
C THR A 180 0.93 -12.65 18.60
N ASN A 181 1.78 -12.03 19.41
CA ASN A 181 1.95 -10.58 19.44
C ASN A 181 3.22 -10.20 18.68
N SER A 182 3.21 -9.02 18.09
CA SER A 182 4.43 -8.33 17.68
C SER A 182 5.15 -7.75 18.90
N ALA A 183 6.33 -7.15 18.68
CA ALA A 183 7.13 -6.60 19.78
C ALA A 183 6.46 -5.41 20.50
N VAL A 184 5.50 -4.74 19.86
CA VAL A 184 4.75 -3.60 20.40
C VAL A 184 3.27 -3.84 20.14
N GLY A 185 2.45 -3.86 21.18
CA GLY A 185 1.01 -4.03 21.07
C GLY A 185 0.26 -3.01 21.91
N SER A 186 -0.95 -2.63 21.46
CA SER A 186 -1.83 -1.71 22.17
C SER A 186 -2.80 -2.41 23.12
N TYR A 187 -3.08 -3.70 22.90
CA TYR A 187 -4.02 -4.46 23.70
C TYR A 187 -3.41 -4.97 25.00
N SER A 188 -4.15 -4.79 26.10
CA SER A 188 -3.88 -5.49 27.35
C SER A 188 -4.37 -6.95 27.30
N ASP A 189 -3.95 -7.78 28.26
CA ASP A 189 -4.49 -9.13 28.41
C ASP A 189 -6.01 -9.14 28.60
N ASP A 190 -6.55 -8.14 29.32
CA ASP A 190 -7.99 -7.97 29.50
C ASP A 190 -8.71 -7.63 28.19
N ASP A 191 -8.07 -6.85 27.32
CA ASP A 191 -8.63 -6.54 26.00
C ASP A 191 -8.61 -7.78 25.11
N ILE A 192 -7.51 -8.53 25.09
CA ILE A 192 -7.39 -9.80 24.36
C ILE A 192 -8.50 -10.78 24.78
N ASN A 193 -8.74 -10.91 26.09
CA ASN A 193 -9.81 -11.77 26.61
C ASN A 193 -11.20 -11.31 26.19
N LYS A 194 -11.43 -10.00 26.07
CA LYS A 194 -12.70 -9.44 25.57
C LYS A 194 -12.84 -9.58 24.06
N ILE A 195 -11.74 -9.62 23.30
CA ILE A 195 -11.73 -9.77 21.83
C ILE A 195 -12.08 -11.21 21.44
N ILE A 196 -11.49 -12.21 22.10
CA ILE A 196 -11.71 -13.63 21.79
C ILE A 196 -13.19 -14.01 21.99
N GLY A 197 -13.74 -14.75 21.03
CA GLY A 197 -15.13 -15.20 21.00
C GLY A 197 -16.09 -14.25 20.26
N ASN A 198 -15.68 -13.02 19.96
CA ASN A 198 -16.50 -12.13 19.14
C ASN A 198 -16.58 -12.60 17.69
N THR A 199 -17.67 -12.20 17.04
CA THR A 199 -17.92 -12.50 15.62
C THR A 199 -17.71 -11.25 14.77
N LEU A 200 -16.87 -11.36 13.75
CA LEU A 200 -16.73 -10.39 12.68
C LEU A 200 -17.54 -10.81 11.45
N ILE A 201 -18.04 -9.84 10.69
CA ILE A 201 -18.81 -10.07 9.47
C ILE A 201 -18.11 -9.40 8.31
N PHE A 202 -17.88 -10.14 7.22
CA PHE A 202 -17.37 -9.59 5.97
C PHE A 202 -18.35 -9.95 4.85
N SER A 203 -18.85 -8.93 4.15
CA SER A 203 -19.69 -9.09 2.97
C SER A 203 -19.49 -7.93 2.00
N LYS A 204 -20.11 -8.04 0.82
CA LYS A 204 -20.12 -6.97 -0.18
C LYS A 204 -20.67 -5.63 0.36
N ASP A 205 -21.68 -5.69 1.23
CA ASP A 205 -22.43 -4.51 1.66
C ASP A 205 -22.02 -4.01 3.04
N GLN A 206 -21.37 -4.86 3.85
CA GLN A 206 -20.91 -4.49 5.18
C GLN A 206 -19.65 -5.23 5.62
N SER A 207 -18.87 -4.58 6.48
CA SER A 207 -17.76 -5.18 7.20
C SER A 207 -17.77 -4.78 8.67
N SER A 208 -17.43 -5.69 9.57
CA SER A 208 -16.95 -5.32 10.90
C SER A 208 -15.62 -4.57 10.78
N SER A 209 -15.40 -3.63 11.70
CA SER A 209 -14.11 -2.95 11.87
C SER A 209 -13.28 -3.64 12.96
N PHE A 210 -11.96 -3.55 12.86
CA PHE A 210 -10.98 -4.08 13.82
C PHE A 210 -9.64 -3.36 13.59
N GLY A 211 -9.20 -2.55 14.55
CA GLY A 211 -8.01 -1.71 14.40
C GLY A 211 -7.06 -1.83 15.59
N ASP A 212 -6.55 -0.71 16.09
CA ASP A 212 -5.59 -0.69 17.19
C ASP A 212 -6.27 -0.48 18.56
N ASP A 213 -7.56 -0.14 18.57
CA ASP A 213 -8.36 0.02 19.79
C ASP A 213 -9.49 -1.02 19.80
N ILE A 214 -9.77 -1.61 20.97
CA ILE A 214 -10.85 -2.59 21.10
C ILE A 214 -12.22 -2.01 20.74
N SER A 215 -12.40 -0.69 20.90
CA SER A 215 -13.63 0.00 20.54
C SER A 215 -13.88 0.05 19.03
N ASP A 216 -12.86 -0.16 18.19
CA ASP A 216 -13.01 -0.23 16.73
C ASP A 216 -13.98 -1.36 16.32
N MET A 217 -14.11 -2.41 17.14
CA MET A 217 -15.04 -3.52 16.92
C MET A 217 -16.52 -3.13 17.03
N ASN A 218 -16.82 -1.97 17.63
CA ASN A 218 -18.18 -1.46 17.71
C ASN A 218 -18.66 -0.84 16.40
N ASP A 219 -17.73 -0.55 15.48
CA ASP A 219 -18.04 0.06 14.20
C ASP A 219 -18.42 -0.96 13.13
N THR A 220 -19.43 -0.58 12.34
CA THR A 220 -19.84 -1.32 11.15
C THR A 220 -19.65 -0.45 9.93
N ILE A 221 -18.81 -0.93 9.01
CA ILE A 221 -18.56 -0.29 7.73
C ILE A 221 -19.66 -0.67 6.75
N ARG A 222 -20.24 0.33 6.08
CA ARG A 222 -21.21 0.15 4.99
C ARG A 222 -20.52 0.38 3.65
N ASN A 223 -20.85 -0.44 2.66
CA ASN A 223 -20.21 -0.44 1.34
C ASN A 223 -18.67 -0.49 1.44
N PRO A 224 -18.11 -1.49 2.15
CA PRO A 224 -16.68 -1.63 2.31
C PRO A 224 -15.97 -1.80 0.96
N ILE A 225 -14.75 -1.28 0.86
CA ILE A 225 -13.86 -1.51 -0.27
C ILE A 225 -12.78 -2.47 0.20
N TYR A 226 -12.74 -3.67 -0.40
CA TYR A 226 -11.71 -4.65 -0.12
C TYR A 226 -10.55 -4.50 -1.12
N LYS A 227 -9.33 -4.35 -0.61
CA LYS A 227 -8.10 -4.41 -1.40
C LYS A 227 -7.32 -5.65 -1.04
N SER A 228 -6.92 -6.43 -2.05
CA SER A 228 -6.08 -7.61 -1.86
C SER A 228 -4.63 -7.32 -2.25
N SER A 229 -3.70 -7.89 -1.50
CA SER A 229 -2.27 -7.92 -1.82
C SER A 229 -1.69 -9.28 -1.47
N VAL A 230 -0.56 -9.66 -2.09
CA VAL A 230 0.16 -10.91 -1.75
C VAL A 230 1.46 -10.52 -1.08
N ILE A 231 1.73 -11.08 0.10
CA ILE A 231 2.91 -10.76 0.91
C ILE A 231 3.75 -12.03 1.07
N SER A 232 5.05 -11.95 0.80
CA SER A 232 5.97 -13.06 1.04
C SER A 232 6.29 -13.23 2.54
N ASN A 233 6.72 -14.42 2.96
CA ASN A 233 7.17 -14.63 4.35
C ASN A 233 8.30 -13.66 4.74
N LYS A 234 9.21 -13.37 3.80
CA LYS A 234 10.33 -12.44 4.03
C LYS A 234 9.81 -11.04 4.33
N ASP A 235 8.89 -10.53 3.51
CA ASP A 235 8.35 -9.18 3.68
C ASP A 235 7.47 -9.08 4.93
N PHE A 236 6.70 -10.13 5.21
CA PHE A 236 5.93 -10.23 6.44
C PHE A 236 6.83 -10.18 7.68
N GLN A 237 7.95 -10.91 7.68
CA GLN A 237 8.93 -10.87 8.76
C GLN A 237 9.62 -9.51 8.88
N ILE A 238 9.89 -8.82 7.77
CA ILE A 238 10.44 -7.44 7.81
C ILE A 238 9.43 -6.48 8.44
N ASN A 239 8.16 -6.60 8.08
CA ASN A 239 7.10 -5.68 8.52
C ASN A 239 6.73 -5.88 9.99
N TYR A 240 6.61 -7.13 10.43
CA TYR A 240 6.05 -7.48 11.74
C TYR A 240 7.06 -8.07 12.72
N ASN A 241 8.28 -8.35 12.26
CA ASN A 241 9.28 -9.13 13.00
C ASN A 241 8.75 -10.52 13.43
N ILE A 242 7.84 -11.09 12.63
CA ILE A 242 7.19 -12.38 12.89
C ILE A 242 7.30 -13.23 11.62
N PRO A 243 7.85 -14.45 11.66
CA PRO A 243 7.81 -15.37 10.52
C PRO A 243 6.47 -16.11 10.44
N PHE A 244 6.10 -16.56 9.24
CA PHE A 244 4.88 -17.34 8.96
C PHE A 244 4.70 -18.59 9.84
N ASP A 245 5.77 -19.24 10.25
CA ASP A 245 5.71 -20.42 11.13
C ASP A 245 5.01 -20.10 12.47
N LYS A 246 5.16 -18.86 12.97
CA LYS A 246 4.46 -18.40 14.18
C LYS A 246 2.97 -18.21 13.97
N LEU A 247 2.54 -17.98 12.73
CA LEU A 247 1.14 -17.86 12.34
C LEU A 247 0.53 -19.19 11.85
N GLY A 248 1.33 -20.25 11.78
CA GLY A 248 0.91 -21.54 11.24
C GLY A 248 0.64 -21.50 9.73
N VAL A 249 1.25 -20.57 9.00
CA VAL A 249 1.12 -20.43 7.54
C VAL A 249 2.19 -21.29 6.87
N LYS A 250 1.78 -22.23 6.01
CA LYS A 250 2.69 -23.22 5.38
C LYS A 250 3.25 -22.78 4.02
N GLY A 251 2.68 -21.74 3.40
CA GLY A 251 3.07 -21.25 2.08
C GLY A 251 4.27 -20.30 2.13
N THR A 252 4.79 -19.93 0.96
CA THR A 252 5.84 -18.89 0.83
C THR A 252 5.28 -17.47 0.78
N SER A 253 3.97 -17.34 0.59
CA SER A 253 3.23 -16.09 0.59
C SER A 253 1.85 -16.26 1.23
N ILE A 254 1.24 -15.14 1.61
CA ILE A 254 -0.13 -15.06 2.13
C ILE A 254 -0.86 -13.89 1.47
N THR A 255 -2.17 -14.04 1.25
CA THR A 255 -3.01 -12.94 0.76
C THR A 255 -3.44 -12.07 1.93
N GLU A 256 -3.10 -10.80 1.89
CA GLU A 256 -3.63 -9.77 2.78
C GLU A 256 -4.88 -9.16 2.16
N ILE A 257 -5.89 -8.93 3.00
CA ILE A 257 -7.08 -8.15 2.69
C ILE A 257 -7.08 -6.93 3.61
N THR A 258 -7.08 -5.76 3.00
CA THR A 258 -7.32 -4.49 3.68
C THR A 258 -8.74 -4.03 3.40
N VAL A 259 -9.52 -3.82 4.45
CA VAL A 259 -10.89 -3.31 4.37
C VAL A 259 -10.87 -1.81 4.58
N LEU A 260 -11.33 -1.07 3.59
CA LEU A 260 -11.49 0.38 3.66
C LEU A 260 -12.95 0.77 3.82
N ASN A 261 -13.20 1.83 4.57
CA ASN A 261 -14.51 2.49 4.59
C ASN A 261 -14.73 3.38 3.35
N SER A 262 -15.90 4.01 3.24
CA SER A 262 -16.25 4.90 2.13
C SER A 262 -15.31 6.10 1.95
N ASN A 263 -14.54 6.44 2.99
CA ASN A 263 -13.56 7.53 2.96
C ASN A 263 -12.15 7.03 2.63
N ASN A 264 -12.00 5.77 2.21
CA ASN A 264 -10.73 5.09 1.96
C ASN A 264 -9.82 4.94 3.19
N THR A 265 -10.36 5.02 4.41
CA THR A 265 -9.61 4.77 5.65
C THR A 265 -9.60 3.28 5.95
N CYS A 266 -8.43 2.74 6.32
CA CYS A 266 -8.31 1.36 6.80
C CYS A 266 -9.16 1.17 8.06
N SER A 267 -9.98 0.12 8.04
CA SER A 267 -10.88 -0.26 9.13
C SER A 267 -10.60 -1.67 9.65
N CYS A 268 -9.95 -2.53 8.85
CA CYS A 268 -9.62 -3.89 9.24
C CYS A 268 -8.56 -4.44 8.30
N THR A 269 -7.60 -5.20 8.83
CA THR A 269 -6.63 -5.96 8.06
C THR A 269 -6.65 -7.41 8.50
N PHE A 270 -6.77 -8.32 7.54
CA PHE A 270 -6.67 -9.75 7.80
C PHE A 270 -6.00 -10.48 6.66
N TYR A 271 -5.56 -11.70 6.91
CA TYR A 271 -4.86 -12.54 5.96
C TYR A 271 -5.61 -13.84 5.73
N ILE A 272 -5.68 -14.30 4.48
CA ILE A 272 -6.29 -15.56 4.12
C ILE A 272 -5.26 -16.67 4.32
N LYS A 273 -5.42 -17.44 5.40
CA LYS A 273 -4.54 -18.58 5.70
C LYS A 273 -4.97 -19.82 4.91
N ASP A 274 -6.27 -20.10 4.89
CA ASP A 274 -6.92 -21.16 4.11
C ASP A 274 -8.42 -20.86 3.93
N ASN A 275 -9.19 -21.81 3.42
CA ASN A 275 -10.62 -21.62 3.11
C ASN A 275 -11.50 -21.36 4.35
N ASP A 276 -11.07 -21.85 5.51
CA ASP A 276 -11.86 -21.87 6.75
C ASP A 276 -11.17 -21.11 7.89
N THR A 277 -10.01 -20.51 7.62
CA THR A 277 -9.20 -19.80 8.60
C THR A 277 -8.67 -18.48 8.05
N LEU A 278 -8.89 -17.39 8.79
CA LEU A 278 -8.24 -16.10 8.59
C LEU A 278 -7.28 -15.79 9.73
N ILE A 279 -6.29 -14.94 9.47
CA ILE A 279 -5.47 -14.31 10.51
C ILE A 279 -5.82 -12.83 10.56
N LEU A 280 -6.44 -12.38 11.64
CA LEU A 280 -6.78 -10.97 11.87
C LEU A 280 -5.60 -10.24 12.50
N TYR A 281 -5.36 -9.00 12.07
CA TYR A 281 -4.32 -8.15 12.62
C TYR A 281 -4.90 -6.82 13.12
N GLY A 282 -4.45 -6.40 14.30
CA GLY A 282 -4.78 -5.11 14.91
C GLY A 282 -4.10 -4.97 16.26
N GLY A 283 -3.74 -3.75 16.64
CA GLY A 283 -3.12 -3.47 17.93
C GLY A 283 -1.81 -4.20 18.16
N GLY A 284 -1.07 -4.47 17.08
CA GLY A 284 0.17 -5.25 17.11
C GLY A 284 -0.02 -6.74 17.43
N SER A 285 -1.25 -7.25 17.39
CA SER A 285 -1.60 -8.62 17.75
C SER A 285 -2.21 -9.37 16.57
N PHE A 286 -1.96 -10.69 16.49
CA PHE A 286 -2.50 -11.56 15.46
C PHE A 286 -3.44 -12.60 16.06
N PHE A 287 -4.66 -12.69 15.54
CA PHE A 287 -5.69 -13.62 15.99
C PHE A 287 -6.09 -14.58 14.88
N GLU A 288 -6.41 -15.82 15.25
CA GLU A 288 -6.98 -16.79 14.32
C GLU A 288 -8.50 -16.66 14.33
N LEU A 289 -9.10 -16.65 13.15
CA LEU A 289 -10.54 -16.59 12.96
C LEU A 289 -10.99 -17.86 12.26
N HIS A 290 -12.10 -18.44 12.71
CA HIS A 290 -12.73 -19.56 12.02
C HIS A 290 -14.11 -19.18 11.50
N LYS A 291 -14.44 -19.74 10.34
CA LYS A 291 -15.74 -19.55 9.74
C LYS A 291 -16.82 -20.19 10.62
N LYS A 292 -17.91 -19.45 10.83
CA LYS A 292 -19.07 -19.93 11.61
C LYS A 292 -20.00 -20.80 10.78
#